data_AF-A0A1F5B595-F1
#
_entry.id   AF-A0A1F5B595-F1
#
_cell.length_a   1.000
_cell.length_b   1.000
_cell.length_c   1.000
_cell.angle_alpha   90.00
_cell.angle_beta   90.00
_cell.angle_gamma   90.00
#
_symmetry.space_group_name_H-M   'P 1'
#
loop_
_entity.id
_entity.type
_entity.pdbx_description
1 polymer ?
#
loop_
_entity_poly.entity_id
_entity_poly.type
_entity_poly.pdbx_seq_one_letter_code
_entity_poly.pdbx_strand_id
1 'polypeptide(L)' 'MDEKELKDLLLRENAEFRRAHDDHQVCEQALATIRGKAYLTPAEADEERELKKKKLALKDRMYRLMSDYLRTR' A
#
# COMPACT_ATOMS: atom_id res chain seq x y z
N MET A 1 19.66 9.90 -3.39
CA MET A 1 18.52 9.03 -3.70
C MET A 1 17.34 9.62 -3.00
N ASP A 2 16.55 10.41 -3.72
CA ASP A 2 15.28 10.88 -3.19
C ASP A 2 14.33 9.69 -3.00
N GLU A 3 13.45 9.75 -2.01
CA GLU A 3 12.50 8.66 -1.70
C GLU A 3 11.62 8.32 -2.92
N LYS A 4 11.35 9.32 -3.76
CA LYS A 4 10.68 9.16 -5.07
C LYS A 4 11.50 8.33 -6.06
N GLU A 5 12.79 8.62 -6.20
CA GLU A 5 13.66 7.88 -7.12
C GLU A 5 13.82 6.43 -6.68
N LEU A 6 13.98 6.19 -5.37
CA LEU A 6 14.05 4.84 -4.82
C LEU A 6 12.75 4.07 -5.07
N LYS A 7 11.59 4.72 -4.92
CA LYS A 7 10.28 4.15 -5.27
C LYS A 7 10.18 3.79 -6.75
N ASP A 8 10.52 4.70 -7.64
CA ASP A 8 10.44 4.46 -9.09
C ASP A 8 11.40 3.35 -9.54
N LEU A 9 12.58 3.30 -8.94
CA LEU A 9 13.55 2.23 -9.17
C LEU A 9 12.99 0.89 -8.68
N LEU A 10 12.50 0.81 -7.44
CA LEU A 10 11.92 -0.43 -6.91
C LEU A 10 10.66 -0.86 -7.64
N LEU A 11 9.83 0.07 -8.11
CA LEU A 11 8.71 -0.25 -8.99
C LEU A 11 9.19 -0.90 -10.29
N ARG A 12 10.34 -0.47 -10.83
CA ARG A 12 10.91 -1.02 -12.06
C ARG A 12 11.64 -2.35 -11.84
N GLU A 13 12.50 -2.42 -10.84
CA GLU A 13 13.42 -3.54 -10.61
C GLU A 13 12.85 -4.62 -9.69
N ASN A 14 11.91 -4.28 -8.80
CA ASN A 14 11.37 -5.19 -7.80
C ASN A 14 9.89 -5.50 -8.04
N ALA A 15 9.62 -6.70 -8.56
CA ALA A 15 8.27 -7.18 -8.83
C ALA A 15 7.41 -7.32 -7.55
N GLU A 16 8.02 -7.62 -6.40
CA GLU A 16 7.29 -7.65 -5.12
C GLU A 16 6.88 -6.24 -4.68
N PHE A 17 7.76 -5.25 -4.87
CA PHE A 17 7.44 -3.85 -4.56
C PHE A 17 6.29 -3.37 -5.44
N ARG A 18 6.32 -3.71 -6.74
CA ARG A 18 5.24 -3.39 -7.67
C ARG A 18 3.91 -4.03 -7.23
N ARG A 19 3.91 -5.31 -6.89
CA ARG A 19 2.71 -5.97 -6.35
C ARG A 19 2.20 -5.30 -5.07
N ALA A 20 3.07 -5.01 -4.12
CA ALA A 20 2.68 -4.36 -2.87
C ALA A 20 2.11 -2.94 -3.11
N HIS A 21 2.65 -2.22 -4.08
CA HIS A 21 2.14 -0.91 -4.51
C HIS A 21 0.76 -1.02 -5.16
N ASP A 22 0.58 -1.97 -6.09
CA ASP A 22 -0.70 -2.19 -6.77
C ASP A 22 -1.77 -2.61 -5.76
N ASP A 23 -1.48 -3.56 -4.87
CA ASP A 23 -2.37 -3.95 -3.77
C ASP A 23 -2.72 -2.76 -2.86
N HIS A 24 -1.75 -1.86 -2.61
CA HIS A 24 -1.97 -0.66 -1.80
C HIS A 24 -2.92 0.30 -2.52
N GLN A 25 -2.78 0.48 -3.84
CA GLN A 25 -3.71 1.29 -4.63
C GLN A 25 -5.11 0.69 -4.68
N VAL A 26 -5.23 -0.63 -4.79
CA VAL A 26 -6.52 -1.33 -4.70
C VAL A 26 -7.17 -1.09 -3.34
N CYS A 27 -6.41 -1.20 -2.25
CA CYS A 27 -6.92 -0.89 -0.90
C CYS A 27 -7.38 0.56 -0.78
N GLU A 28 -6.64 1.51 -1.37
CA GLU A 28 -7.03 2.93 -1.39
C GLU A 28 -8.32 3.18 -2.17
N GLN A 29 -8.49 2.56 -3.34
CA GLN A 29 -9.73 2.69 -4.12
C GLN A 29 -10.93 2.07 -3.41
N ALA A 30 -10.75 0.91 -2.78
CA ALA A 30 -11.78 0.28 -1.96
C ALA A 30 -12.17 1.19 -0.78
N LEU A 31 -11.19 1.73 -0.06
CA LEU A 31 -11.41 2.70 1.02
C LEU A 31 -12.10 3.97 0.52
N ALA A 32 -11.71 4.51 -0.63
CA ALA A 32 -12.34 5.69 -1.20
C ALA A 32 -13.82 5.43 -1.56
N THR A 33 -14.12 4.25 -2.10
CA THR A 33 -15.48 3.82 -2.42
C THR A 33 -16.34 3.72 -1.16
N ILE A 34 -15.80 3.14 -0.09
CA ILE A 34 -16.46 3.04 1.21
C ILE A 34 -16.66 4.44 1.80
N ARG A 35 -15.60 5.25 1.92
CA ARG A 35 -15.66 6.61 2.49
C ARG A 35 -16.53 7.57 1.69
N GLY A 36 -16.76 7.31 0.40
CA GLY A 36 -17.69 8.07 -0.44
C GLY A 36 -19.17 7.80 -0.14
N LYS A 37 -19.50 6.71 0.57
CA LYS A 37 -20.87 6.41 0.99
C LYS A 37 -21.21 7.22 2.24
N ALA A 38 -22.36 7.89 2.23
CA ALA A 38 -22.84 8.68 3.37
C ALA A 38 -23.19 7.84 4.61
N TYR A 39 -23.54 6.57 4.40
CA TYR A 39 -23.82 5.61 5.46
C TYR A 39 -23.08 4.31 5.18
N LEU A 40 -22.25 3.90 6.14
CA LEU A 40 -21.56 2.62 6.13
C LEU A 40 -22.37 1.61 6.91
N THR A 41 -22.61 0.45 6.31
CA THR A 41 -23.10 -0.71 7.03
C THR A 41 -22.01 -1.23 7.99
N PRO A 42 -22.38 -1.98 9.04
CA PRO A 42 -21.40 -2.57 9.95
C PRO A 42 -20.34 -3.41 9.22
N ALA A 43 -20.76 -4.16 8.19
CA ALA A 43 -19.87 -4.94 7.35
C ALA A 43 -18.85 -4.07 6.61
N GLU A 44 -19.28 -2.92 6.07
CA GLU A 44 -18.38 -1.98 5.38
C GLU A 44 -17.45 -1.24 6.34
N ALA A 45 -17.90 -0.98 7.57
CA ALA A 45 -17.04 -0.39 8.61
C ALA A 45 -15.94 -1.36 9.05
N ASP A 46 -16.26 -2.65 9.19
CA ASP A 46 -15.28 -3.71 9.44
C ASP A 46 -14.34 -3.87 8.24
N GLU A 47 -14.87 -3.85 7.01
CA GLU A 47 -14.07 -3.89 5.79
C GLU A 47 -13.14 -2.67 5.66
N GLU A 48 -13.59 -1.46 5.99
CA GLU A 48 -12.75 -0.26 6.05
C GLU A 48 -11.58 -0.45 7.03
N ARG A 49 -11.86 -1.07 8.18
CA ARG A 49 -10.87 -1.33 9.23
C ARG A 49 -9.83 -2.35 8.78
N GLU A 50 -10.27 -3.42 8.13
CA GLU A 50 -9.41 -4.44 7.55
C GLU A 50 -8.58 -3.89 6.38
N LEU A 51 -9.17 -3.06 5.52
CA LEU A 51 -8.47 -2.38 4.43
C LEU A 51 -7.41 -1.41 4.96
N LYS A 52 -7.69 -0.66 6.04
CA LYS A 52 -6.69 0.19 6.70
C LYS A 52 -5.51 -0.63 7.23
N LYS A 53 -5.76 -1.79 7.85
CA LYS A 53 -4.70 -2.70 8.31
C LYS A 53 -3.89 -3.26 7.14
N LYS A 54 -4.56 -3.75 6.08
CA LYS A 54 -3.89 -4.24 4.86
C LYS A 54 -3.04 -3.16 4.23
N LYS A 55 -3.56 -1.94 4.08
CA LYS A 55 -2.82 -0.78 3.59
C LYS A 55 -1.57 -0.51 4.41
N LEU A 56 -1.67 -0.54 5.74
CA LEU A 56 -0.52 -0.36 6.62
C LEU A 56 0.51 -1.48 6.44
N ALA A 57 0.07 -2.74 6.38
CA ALA A 57 0.96 -3.88 6.15
C ALA A 57 1.67 -3.81 4.78
N LEU A 58 0.98 -3.36 3.74
CA LEU A 58 1.54 -3.16 2.40
C LEU A 58 2.57 -2.03 2.40
N LYS A 59 2.26 -0.91 3.07
CA LYS A 59 3.21 0.19 3.27
C LYS A 59 4.45 -0.28 4.04
N ASP A 60 4.29 -1.05 5.12
CA ASP A 60 5.40 -1.61 5.88
C ASP A 60 6.24 -2.57 5.02
N ARG A 61 5.60 -3.38 4.17
CA ARG A 61 6.29 -4.26 3.22
C ARG A 61 7.10 -3.45 2.21
N MET A 62 6.54 -2.39 1.65
CA MET A 62 7.26 -1.45 0.77
C MET A 62 8.45 -0.82 1.51
N TYR A 63 8.30 -0.43 2.77
CA TYR A 63 9.36 0.18 3.57
C TYR A 63 10.49 -0.80 3.90
N ARG A 64 10.16 -2.07 4.16
CA ARG A 64 11.16 -3.13 4.30
C ARG A 64 11.94 -3.34 3.02
N LEU A 65 11.26 -3.44 1.88
CA LEU A 65 11.93 -3.59 0.57
C LEU A 65 12.84 -2.40 0.26
N MET A 66 12.41 -1.17 0.56
CA MET A 66 13.24 0.03 0.47
C MET A 66 14.47 -0.04 1.38
N SER A 67 14.28 -0.47 2.64
CA SER A 67 15.36 -0.56 3.63
C SER A 67 16.36 -1.67 3.28
N ASP A 68 15.88 -2.83 2.82
CA ASP A 68 16.71 -3.94 2.39
C ASP A 68 17.52 -3.55 1.15
N TYR A 69 16.91 -2.83 0.21
CA TYR A 69 17.61 -2.31 -0.97
C TYR A 69 18.73 -1.33 -0.58
N LEU A 70 18.45 -0.39 0.33
CA LEU A 70 19.44 0.55 0.87
C LEU A 70 20.57 -0.15 1.66
N ARG A 71 20.28 -1.27 2.30
CA ARG A 71 21.26 -2.04 3.08
C ARG A 71 22.15 -2.92 2.21
N THR A 72 21.66 -3.35 1.05
CA THR A 72 22.38 -4.24 0.14
C THR A 72 23.30 -3.46 -0.83
N ARG A 73 23.20 -2.13 -0.86
CA ARG A 73 23.92 -1.24 -1.78
C ARG A 73 24.89 -0.34 -1.04
#